data_AF-A0A9P6JEW3-F1
#
_entry.id   AF-A0A9P6JEW3-F1
#
_cell.length_a   1.000
_cell.length_b   1.000
_cell.length_c   1.000
_cell.angle_alpha   90.00
_cell.angle_beta   90.00
_cell.angle_gamma   90.00
#
_symmetry.space_group_name_H-M   'P 1'
#
loop_
_entity.id
_entity.type
_entity.pdbx_description
1 polymer ?
#
loop_
_entity_poly.entity_id
_entity_poly.type
_entity_poly.pdbx_seq_one_letter_code
_entity_poly.pdbx_strand_id
1 'polypeptide(L)'
;MSTHSSFEQDQQLFADTLLKIQIHSALAKEHAQNKKSPLPLLAQSCSILDNLPQSASPHWTDAQRRLISSLKIDAWVAFSDACIESKDWIQAEASLQRLCTLLEIAAGPLSLRAKRIVSNKQVNNRDKEAGSTNHTSIPAADPVLMPSDLGTSPPTLATASVSKPLDTNPTEEQCQAALRLIETWGKLRQVYEDMGKADMANNFTKRIEKMRKRLEDVHPKMEQVQGNK
;
A
#
# COMPACT_ATOMS: atom_id res chain seq x y z
N MET A 1 -3.95 1.93 -35.47
CA MET A 1 -4.00 0.46 -35.35
C MET A 1 -3.15 -0.12 -34.19
N SER A 2 -2.57 0.70 -33.29
CA SER A 2 -1.63 0.19 -32.25
C SER A 2 -2.29 -0.26 -30.92
N THR A 3 -3.52 0.17 -30.64
CA THR A 3 -4.19 -0.05 -29.34
C THR A 3 -4.69 -1.47 -29.13
N HIS A 4 -5.06 -2.17 -30.20
CA HIS A 4 -5.59 -3.53 -30.11
C HIS A 4 -4.50 -4.55 -29.74
N SER A 5 -3.27 -4.33 -30.21
CA SER A 5 -2.10 -5.15 -29.88
C SER A 5 -1.71 -5.04 -28.39
N SER A 6 -1.76 -3.81 -27.84
CA SER A 6 -1.45 -3.59 -26.42
C SER A 6 -2.45 -4.24 -25.48
N PHE A 7 -3.74 -4.23 -25.83
CA PHE A 7 -4.78 -4.86 -25.01
C PHE A 7 -4.58 -6.39 -24.95
N GLU A 8 -4.37 -7.03 -26.09
CA GLU A 8 -4.16 -8.48 -26.17
C GLU A 8 -2.90 -8.91 -25.43
N GLN A 9 -1.81 -8.14 -25.54
CA GLN A 9 -0.58 -8.38 -24.81
C GLN A 9 -0.79 -8.31 -23.28
N ASP A 10 -1.57 -7.33 -22.79
CA ASP A 10 -1.85 -7.18 -21.37
C ASP A 10 -2.73 -8.32 -20.82
N GLN A 11 -3.69 -8.80 -21.61
CA GLN A 11 -4.51 -9.97 -21.24
C GLN A 11 -3.67 -11.25 -21.23
N GLN A 12 -2.77 -11.40 -22.20
CA GLN A 12 -1.84 -12.53 -22.26
C GLN A 12 -0.88 -12.54 -21.07
N LEU A 13 -0.32 -11.38 -20.71
CA LEU A 13 0.54 -11.23 -19.53
C LEU A 13 -0.21 -11.59 -18.24
N PHE A 14 -1.46 -11.14 -18.11
CA PHE A 14 -2.30 -11.47 -16.97
C PHE A 14 -2.54 -12.98 -16.86
N ALA A 15 -2.95 -13.62 -17.97
CA ALA A 15 -3.20 -15.07 -18.01
C ALA A 15 -1.94 -15.91 -17.73
N ASP A 16 -0.81 -15.55 -18.36
CA ASP A 16 0.48 -16.22 -18.13
C ASP A 16 0.94 -16.08 -16.67
N THR A 17 0.72 -14.91 -16.06
CA THR A 17 1.04 -14.71 -14.65
C THR A 17 0.20 -15.60 -13.74
N LEU A 18 -1.11 -15.69 -13.97
CA LEU A 18 -1.98 -16.57 -13.18
C LEU A 18 -1.54 -18.04 -13.30
N LEU A 19 -1.23 -18.48 -14.52
CA LEU A 19 -0.76 -19.85 -14.78
C LEU A 19 0.56 -20.14 -14.05
N LYS A 20 1.53 -19.23 -14.13
CA LYS A 20 2.82 -19.37 -13.42
C LYS A 20 2.64 -19.47 -11.91
N ILE A 21 1.78 -18.64 -11.32
CA ILE A 21 1.48 -18.68 -9.88
C ILE A 21 0.81 -19.99 -9.49
N GLN A 22 -0.11 -20.51 -10.31
CA GLN A 22 -0.74 -21.82 -10.07
C GLN A 22 0.29 -22.96 -10.10
N ILE A 23 1.17 -22.97 -11.10
CA ILE A 23 2.25 -23.97 -11.22
C ILE A 23 3.18 -23.89 -10.00
N HIS A 24 3.64 -22.70 -9.63
CA HIS A 24 4.50 -22.54 -8.45
C HIS A 24 3.81 -22.98 -7.16
N SER A 25 2.52 -22.70 -7.00
CA SER A 25 1.74 -23.16 -5.84
C SER A 25 1.65 -24.68 -5.78
N ALA A 26 1.41 -25.35 -6.91
CA ALA A 26 1.39 -26.81 -6.99
C ALA A 26 2.76 -27.41 -6.65
N LEU A 27 3.84 -26.87 -7.24
CA LEU A 27 5.21 -27.31 -6.97
C LEU A 27 5.64 -27.05 -5.52
N ALA A 28 5.23 -25.93 -4.92
CA ALA A 28 5.52 -25.63 -3.51
C ALA A 28 4.84 -26.65 -2.58
N LYS A 29 3.60 -27.08 -2.88
CA LYS A 29 2.92 -28.15 -2.13
C LYS A 29 3.64 -29.48 -2.27
N GLU A 30 4.05 -29.85 -3.47
CA GLU A 30 4.82 -31.08 -3.71
C GLU A 30 6.18 -31.03 -2.98
N HIS A 31 6.87 -29.89 -2.99
CA HIS A 31 8.11 -29.70 -2.25
C HIS A 31 7.90 -29.93 -0.74
N ALA A 32 6.85 -29.32 -0.17
CA ALA A 32 6.52 -29.51 1.24
C ALA A 32 6.23 -30.99 1.57
N GLN A 33 5.48 -31.71 0.72
CA GLN A 33 5.23 -33.15 0.87
C GLN A 33 6.52 -33.98 0.83
N ASN A 34 7.45 -33.58 -0.03
CA ASN A 34 8.75 -34.24 -0.20
C ASN A 34 9.83 -33.78 0.80
N LYS A 35 9.45 -33.04 1.87
CA LYS A 35 10.36 -32.46 2.85
C LYS A 35 11.45 -31.56 2.23
N LYS A 36 11.17 -30.99 1.06
CA LYS A 36 12.00 -29.99 0.39
C LYS A 36 11.48 -28.60 0.74
N SER A 37 12.38 -27.63 0.80
CA SER A 37 11.98 -26.25 1.08
C SER A 37 11.12 -25.68 -0.07
N PRO A 38 9.93 -25.12 0.21
CA PRO A 38 9.11 -24.42 -0.77
C PRO A 38 9.57 -22.96 -0.98
N LEU A 39 10.51 -22.46 -0.18
CA LEU A 39 10.89 -21.04 -0.13
C LEU A 39 11.29 -20.45 -1.49
N PRO A 40 12.12 -21.10 -2.34
CA PRO A 40 12.52 -20.50 -3.60
C PRO A 40 11.33 -20.24 -4.55
N LEU A 41 10.36 -21.17 -4.59
CA LEU A 41 9.17 -21.05 -5.43
C LEU A 41 8.22 -19.96 -4.93
N LEU A 42 8.05 -19.86 -3.62
CA LEU A 42 7.25 -18.81 -2.99
C LEU A 42 7.89 -17.43 -3.18
N ALA A 43 9.20 -17.31 -3.02
CA ALA A 43 9.94 -16.07 -3.29
C ALA A 43 9.82 -15.65 -4.76
N GLN A 44 9.94 -16.60 -5.69
CA GLN A 44 9.77 -16.33 -7.12
C GLN A 44 8.34 -15.86 -7.43
N SER A 45 7.33 -16.45 -6.80
CA SER A 45 5.93 -16.04 -6.96
C SER A 45 5.71 -14.61 -6.46
N CYS A 46 6.28 -14.26 -5.31
CA CYS A 46 6.24 -12.89 -4.78
C CYS A 46 6.90 -11.89 -5.74
N SER A 47 8.07 -12.26 -6.29
CA SER A 47 8.79 -11.43 -7.25
C SER A 47 8.01 -11.22 -8.55
N ILE A 48 7.42 -12.26 -9.12
CA ILE A 48 6.57 -12.15 -10.32
C ILE A 48 5.44 -11.16 -10.08
N LEU A 49 4.74 -11.30 -8.95
CA LEU A 49 3.62 -10.43 -8.64
C LEU A 49 4.08 -8.98 -8.40
N ASP A 50 5.17 -8.75 -7.66
CA ASP A 50 5.66 -7.40 -7.36
C ASP A 50 6.12 -6.63 -8.61
N ASN A 51 6.64 -7.35 -9.61
CA ASN A 51 7.09 -6.81 -10.89
C ASN A 51 5.96 -6.60 -11.91
N LEU A 52 4.72 -7.00 -11.60
CA LEU A 52 3.57 -6.62 -12.43
C LEU A 52 3.40 -5.10 -12.41
N PRO A 53 3.04 -4.48 -13.55
CA PRO A 53 2.85 -3.03 -13.64
C PRO A 53 1.82 -2.55 -12.59
N GLN A 54 2.31 -1.92 -11.51
CA GLN A 54 1.54 -1.54 -10.32
C GLN A 54 0.54 -0.41 -10.59
N SER A 55 0.76 0.34 -11.66
CA SER A 55 -0.12 1.40 -12.15
C SER A 55 -0.16 1.31 -13.68
N ALA A 56 -1.35 1.36 -14.27
CA ALA A 56 -1.53 1.76 -15.66
C ALA A 56 -1.09 0.77 -16.77
N SER A 57 -1.51 -0.50 -16.69
CA SER A 57 -2.19 -0.97 -17.90
C SER A 57 -3.60 -0.36 -17.85
N PRO A 58 -3.93 0.62 -18.73
CA PRO A 58 -5.29 1.14 -18.83
C PRO A 58 -6.31 0.05 -19.21
N HIS A 59 -5.81 -1.13 -19.61
CA HIS A 59 -6.59 -2.25 -20.11
C HIS A 59 -6.99 -3.26 -19.03
N TRP A 60 -6.39 -3.21 -17.85
CA TRP A 60 -6.84 -4.08 -16.75
C TRP A 60 -8.18 -3.60 -16.20
N THR A 61 -9.07 -4.54 -15.93
CA THR A 61 -10.31 -4.27 -15.21
C THR A 61 -10.05 -4.08 -13.71
N ASP A 62 -10.96 -3.44 -13.01
CA ASP A 62 -10.87 -3.30 -11.55
C ASP A 62 -10.88 -4.66 -10.85
N ALA A 63 -11.62 -5.63 -11.38
CA ALA A 63 -11.64 -7.00 -10.88
C ALA A 63 -10.25 -7.67 -11.00
N GLN A 64 -9.57 -7.50 -12.14
CA GLN A 64 -8.20 -8.01 -12.33
C GLN A 64 -7.21 -7.36 -11.35
N ARG A 65 -7.29 -6.04 -11.16
CA ARG A 65 -6.44 -5.33 -10.18
C ARG A 65 -6.67 -5.81 -8.76
N ARG A 66 -7.94 -6.00 -8.36
CA ARG A 66 -8.30 -6.55 -7.04
C ARG A 66 -7.77 -7.97 -6.86
N LEU A 67 -7.93 -8.83 -7.87
CA LEU A 67 -7.40 -10.20 -7.84
C LEU A 67 -5.89 -10.23 -7.68
N ILE A 68 -5.13 -9.45 -8.48
CA ILE A 68 -3.68 -9.38 -8.34
C ILE A 68 -3.27 -8.85 -6.96
N SER A 69 -3.98 -7.86 -6.42
CA SER A 69 -3.71 -7.33 -5.09
C SER A 69 -3.95 -8.38 -4.00
N SER A 70 -5.02 -9.18 -4.10
CA SER A 70 -5.28 -10.30 -3.20
C SER A 70 -4.19 -11.36 -3.31
N LEU A 71 -3.84 -11.77 -4.53
CA LEU A 71 -2.80 -12.77 -4.77
C LEU A 71 -1.43 -12.33 -4.23
N LYS A 72 -1.09 -11.04 -4.33
CA LYS A 72 0.10 -10.47 -3.70
C LYS A 72 0.10 -10.70 -2.20
N ILE A 73 -0.99 -10.34 -1.53
CA ILE A 73 -1.13 -10.50 -0.08
C ILE A 73 -0.99 -11.98 0.29
N ASP A 74 -1.71 -12.88 -0.38
CA ASP A 74 -1.71 -14.30 -0.04
C ASP A 74 -0.36 -14.97 -0.34
N ALA A 75 0.32 -14.58 -1.42
CA ALA A 75 1.68 -15.05 -1.71
C ALA A 75 2.69 -14.63 -0.65
N TRP A 76 2.65 -13.35 -0.22
CA TRP A 76 3.53 -12.84 0.83
C TRP A 76 3.22 -13.44 2.20
N VAL A 77 1.95 -13.72 2.51
CA VAL A 77 1.56 -14.49 3.71
C VAL A 77 2.19 -15.88 3.68
N ALA A 78 1.96 -16.65 2.61
CA ALA A 78 2.49 -18.00 2.47
C ALA A 78 4.03 -18.03 2.54
N PHE A 79 4.70 -17.07 1.90
CA PHE A 79 6.16 -16.95 1.96
C PHE A 79 6.64 -16.65 3.38
N SER A 80 6.02 -15.69 4.07
CA SER A 80 6.40 -15.34 5.45
C SER A 80 6.19 -16.50 6.42
N ASP A 81 5.10 -17.26 6.28
CA ASP A 81 4.81 -18.41 7.12
C ASP A 81 5.82 -19.54 6.90
N ALA A 82 6.21 -19.78 5.64
CA ALA A 82 7.26 -20.74 5.31
C ALA A 82 8.63 -20.31 5.90
N CYS A 83 8.96 -19.01 5.89
CA CYS A 83 10.20 -18.51 6.51
C CYS A 83 10.20 -18.70 8.03
N ILE A 84 9.06 -18.47 8.69
CA ILE A 84 8.89 -18.70 10.13
C ILE A 84 9.05 -20.18 10.45
N GLU A 85 8.40 -21.07 9.69
CA GLU A 85 8.49 -22.52 9.88
C GLU A 85 9.92 -23.04 9.69
N SER A 86 10.66 -22.47 8.73
CA SER A 86 12.08 -22.79 8.51
C SER A 86 13.03 -22.11 9.49
N LYS A 87 12.52 -21.29 10.42
CA LYS A 87 13.31 -20.46 11.37
C LYS A 87 14.29 -19.52 10.68
N ASP A 88 14.00 -19.09 9.45
CA ASP A 88 14.76 -18.04 8.78
C ASP A 88 14.18 -16.68 9.19
N TRP A 89 14.59 -16.24 10.39
CA TRP A 89 14.05 -15.02 11.01
C TRP A 89 14.32 -13.75 10.20
N ILE A 90 15.42 -13.73 9.44
CA ILE A 90 15.78 -12.57 8.61
C ILE A 90 14.83 -12.47 7.42
N GLN A 91 14.58 -13.58 6.72
CA GLN A 91 13.61 -13.58 5.62
C GLN A 91 12.17 -13.42 6.12
N ALA A 92 11.83 -13.98 7.28
CA ALA A 92 10.55 -13.78 7.94
C ALA A 92 10.32 -12.29 8.27
N GLU A 93 11.30 -11.61 8.87
CA GLU A 93 11.22 -10.17 9.15
C GLU A 93 10.98 -9.37 7.86
N ALA A 94 11.80 -9.59 6.82
CA ALA A 94 11.71 -8.85 5.56
C ALA A 94 10.37 -9.08 4.83
N SER A 95 9.92 -10.33 4.77
CA SER A 95 8.64 -10.69 4.11
C SER A 95 7.43 -10.13 4.86
N LEU A 96 7.42 -10.19 6.19
CA LEU A 96 6.35 -9.60 7.00
C LEU A 96 6.33 -8.06 6.91
N GLN A 97 7.49 -7.40 6.81
CA GLN A 97 7.56 -5.95 6.58
C GLN A 97 6.97 -5.55 5.22
N ARG A 98 7.25 -6.35 4.18
CA ARG A 98 6.65 -6.17 2.85
C ARG A 98 5.13 -6.36 2.90
N LEU A 99 4.66 -7.41 3.57
CA LEU A 99 3.23 -7.67 3.78
C LEU A 99 2.54 -6.53 4.55
N CYS A 100 3.18 -5.98 5.59
CA CYS A 100 2.67 -4.81 6.30
C CYS A 100 2.48 -3.62 5.36
N THR A 101 3.43 -3.38 4.45
CA THR A 101 3.32 -2.28 3.48
C THR A 101 2.11 -2.45 2.56
N LEU A 102 1.85 -3.67 2.09
CA LEU A 102 0.68 -3.97 1.25
C LEU A 102 -0.63 -3.76 2.02
N LEU A 103 -0.69 -4.26 3.26
CA LEU A 103 -1.89 -4.15 4.11
C LEU A 103 -2.13 -2.72 4.61
N GLU A 104 -1.07 -1.93 4.84
CA GLU A 104 -1.19 -0.50 5.16
C GLU A 104 -1.84 0.30 4.02
N ILE A 105 -1.53 -0.05 2.77
CA ILE A 105 -2.15 0.55 1.58
C ILE A 105 -3.62 0.13 1.51
N ALA A 106 -3.91 -1.16 1.68
CA ALA A 106 -5.27 -1.69 1.63
C ALA A 106 -6.18 -1.17 2.78
N ALA A 107 -5.63 -0.94 3.97
CA ALA A 107 -6.35 -0.38 5.11
C ALA A 107 -6.71 1.11 4.94
N GLY A 108 -6.11 1.81 3.97
CA GLY A 108 -6.43 3.20 3.65
C GLY A 108 -6.42 4.13 4.88
N PRO A 109 -7.55 4.78 5.22
CA PRO A 109 -7.62 5.76 6.31
C PRO A 109 -7.39 5.16 7.71
N LEU A 110 -7.60 3.84 7.86
CA LEU A 110 -7.34 3.15 9.13
C LEU A 110 -5.84 3.04 9.42
N SER A 111 -4.99 3.04 8.38
CA SER A 111 -3.54 2.94 8.52
C SER A 111 -2.98 3.92 9.54
N LEU A 112 -2.11 3.43 10.44
CA LEU A 112 -1.43 4.28 11.42
C LEU A 112 -0.58 5.37 10.75
N ARG A 113 -0.22 5.20 9.46
CA ARG A 113 0.57 6.14 8.66
C ARG A 113 -0.26 7.31 8.11
N ALA A 114 -1.55 7.13 7.85
CA ALA A 114 -2.43 8.14 7.26
C ALA A 114 -2.57 9.41 8.13
N LYS A 115 -2.45 9.28 9.47
CA LYS A 115 -2.56 10.42 10.40
C LYS A 115 -1.38 11.40 10.36
N ARG A 116 -0.20 11.00 9.82
CA ARG A 116 0.97 11.90 9.80
C ARG A 116 0.78 13.09 8.85
N ILE A 117 -0.10 12.96 7.85
CA ILE A 117 -0.35 14.02 6.85
C ILE A 117 -1.32 15.09 7.40
N VAL A 118 -2.27 14.71 8.26
CA VAL A 118 -3.26 15.67 8.80
C VAL A 118 -2.69 16.47 9.98
N SER A 119 -1.94 15.84 10.89
CA SER A 119 -1.33 16.57 12.03
C SER A 119 -0.26 17.58 11.60
N ASN A 120 0.51 17.33 10.54
CA ASN A 120 1.49 18.31 10.04
C ASN A 120 0.84 19.53 9.36
N LYS A 121 -0.39 19.40 8.85
CA LYS A 121 -1.10 20.50 8.21
C LYS A 121 -1.70 21.49 9.22
N GLN A 122 -1.99 21.04 10.44
CA GLN A 122 -2.45 21.91 11.53
C GLN A 122 -1.33 22.71 12.20
N VAL A 123 -0.09 22.18 12.24
CA VAL A 123 1.05 22.91 12.82
C VAL A 123 1.48 24.07 11.92
N ASN A 124 1.48 23.90 10.59
CA ASN A 124 1.88 24.96 9.65
C ASN A 124 0.89 26.13 9.51
N ASN A 125 -0.32 26.03 10.08
CA ASN A 125 -1.32 27.10 10.02
C ASN A 125 -1.30 28.02 11.24
N ARG A 126 -0.48 27.76 12.27
CA ARG A 126 -0.37 28.64 13.45
C ARG A 126 0.72 29.72 13.33
N ASP A 127 1.60 29.63 12.33
CA ASP A 127 2.73 30.58 12.17
C ASP A 127 2.48 31.66 11.09
N LYS A 128 1.25 31.83 10.60
CA LYS A 128 0.93 32.80 9.52
C LYS A 128 0.07 34.00 9.93
N GLU A 129 -0.02 34.30 11.23
CA GLU A 129 -0.67 35.52 11.73
C GLU A 129 0.28 36.34 12.62
N ALA A 130 1.32 36.94 12.03
CA ALA A 130 2.05 38.06 12.65
C ALA A 130 2.84 38.91 11.61
N GLY A 131 2.41 40.18 11.43
CA GLY A 131 3.18 41.34 10.89
C GLY A 131 3.49 41.34 9.38
N SER A 132 3.02 42.25 8.51
CA SER A 132 3.09 43.74 8.48
C SER A 132 4.55 44.24 8.57
N THR A 133 5.19 45.03 7.68
CA THR A 133 4.80 46.09 6.72
C THR A 133 5.92 46.40 5.67
N ASN A 134 5.51 46.73 4.44
CA ASN A 134 5.92 47.80 3.48
C ASN A 134 7.36 48.13 2.96
N HIS A 135 7.34 48.62 1.69
CA HIS A 135 8.22 49.58 0.95
C HIS A 135 9.54 49.06 0.33
N THR A 136 10.10 49.51 -0.82
CA THR A 136 9.73 50.31 -2.02
C THR A 136 10.98 50.33 -2.95
N SER A 137 10.79 50.42 -4.28
CA SER A 137 11.68 51.01 -5.34
C SER A 137 12.31 50.10 -6.41
N ILE A 138 12.00 50.48 -7.67
CA ILE A 138 12.63 50.16 -8.97
C ILE A 138 13.68 51.27 -9.29
N PRO A 139 14.64 51.13 -10.25
CA PRO A 139 14.41 51.47 -11.68
C PRO A 139 15.15 50.51 -12.66
N ALA A 140 14.52 50.07 -13.77
CA ALA A 140 14.51 50.64 -15.13
C ALA A 140 15.68 50.23 -16.04
N ALA A 141 15.37 49.53 -17.16
CA ALA A 141 15.96 49.72 -18.49
C ALA A 141 15.25 48.83 -19.52
N ASP A 142 14.54 49.49 -20.45
CA ASP A 142 14.12 49.02 -21.78
C ASP A 142 15.32 49.21 -22.76
N PRO A 143 15.38 48.64 -24.01
CA PRO A 143 14.30 48.85 -24.99
C PRO A 143 14.14 47.88 -26.22
N VAL A 144 13.03 48.10 -26.97
CA VAL A 144 12.90 48.17 -28.46
C VAL A 144 12.40 46.97 -29.32
N LEU A 145 11.19 47.18 -29.93
CA LEU A 145 10.63 46.90 -31.29
C LEU A 145 10.63 45.44 -31.84
N MET A 146 9.63 44.83 -32.52
CA MET A 146 8.45 45.24 -33.35
C MET A 146 7.62 43.94 -33.71
N PRO A 147 6.54 43.93 -34.54
CA PRO A 147 5.20 43.45 -34.12
C PRO A 147 4.55 42.31 -34.98
N SER A 148 3.29 41.99 -34.61
CA SER A 148 2.22 41.29 -35.37
C SER A 148 2.40 39.77 -35.57
N ASP A 149 1.43 38.87 -35.39
CA ASP A 149 0.00 38.93 -35.73
C ASP A 149 -0.83 37.83 -35.03
N LEU A 150 -2.14 38.10 -34.94
CA LEU A 150 -3.30 37.19 -34.90
C LEU A 150 -3.28 35.87 -34.09
N GLY A 151 -4.11 35.88 -33.05
CA GLY A 151 -5.22 34.92 -32.94
C GLY A 151 -4.96 33.60 -32.20
N THR A 152 -5.33 33.55 -30.92
CA THR A 152 -6.38 32.69 -30.34
C THR A 152 -6.29 32.80 -28.81
N SER A 153 -7.31 33.37 -28.18
CA SER A 153 -7.42 33.43 -26.71
C SER A 153 -7.59 32.02 -26.12
N PRO A 154 -6.91 31.69 -25.00
CA PRO A 154 -7.13 30.46 -24.25
C PRO A 154 -8.27 30.65 -23.22
N PRO A 155 -9.14 29.66 -22.99
CA PRO A 155 -9.90 29.61 -21.76
C PRO A 155 -9.09 28.92 -20.66
N THR A 156 -8.50 29.73 -19.78
CA THR A 156 -8.11 29.32 -18.43
C THR A 156 -9.36 29.30 -17.55
N LEU A 157 -9.70 28.14 -16.96
CA LEU A 157 -10.30 27.97 -15.63
C LEU A 157 -10.65 26.47 -15.51
N ALA A 158 -9.78 25.65 -14.92
CA ALA A 158 -9.74 25.45 -13.47
C ALA A 158 -11.15 25.40 -12.87
N THR A 159 -11.87 24.32 -13.13
CA THR A 159 -12.76 23.78 -12.09
C THR A 159 -12.13 22.49 -11.65
N ALA A 160 -11.24 22.62 -10.65
CA ALA A 160 -10.97 21.54 -9.75
C ALA A 160 -12.34 21.01 -9.29
N SER A 161 -12.66 19.78 -9.67
CA SER A 161 -13.72 19.03 -9.01
C SER A 161 -13.28 18.91 -7.56
N VAL A 162 -13.75 19.88 -6.78
CA VAL A 162 -13.73 19.95 -5.33
C VAL A 162 -13.99 18.55 -4.84
N SER A 163 -12.94 17.94 -4.31
CA SER A 163 -13.05 16.69 -3.57
C SER A 163 -14.05 16.98 -2.46
N LYS A 164 -15.27 16.45 -2.61
CA LYS A 164 -16.22 16.36 -1.50
C LYS A 164 -15.44 15.83 -0.29
N PRO A 165 -15.51 16.48 0.88
CA PRO A 165 -15.04 15.85 2.09
C PRO A 165 -15.98 14.67 2.32
N LEU A 166 -15.56 13.49 1.88
CA LEU A 166 -16.35 12.28 2.05
C LEU A 166 -16.14 11.86 3.49
N ASP A 167 -17.08 12.25 4.35
CA ASP A 167 -17.34 11.61 5.64
C ASP A 167 -17.32 10.09 5.40
N THR A 168 -16.21 9.44 5.75
CA THR A 168 -16.00 8.03 5.38
C THR A 168 -15.68 7.23 6.61
N ASN A 169 -16.73 6.65 7.17
CA ASN A 169 -16.59 5.36 7.82
C ASN A 169 -15.82 4.45 6.85
N PRO A 170 -14.74 3.78 7.30
CA PRO A 170 -13.96 2.91 6.45
C PRO A 170 -14.81 1.73 5.95
N THR A 171 -14.46 1.22 4.78
CA THR A 171 -15.16 0.09 4.17
C THR A 171 -14.85 -1.21 4.92
N GLU A 172 -15.70 -2.23 4.78
CA GLU A 172 -15.47 -3.56 5.35
C GLU A 172 -14.13 -4.16 4.89
N GLU A 173 -13.79 -3.99 3.61
CA GLU A 173 -12.50 -4.40 3.04
C GLU A 173 -11.31 -3.72 3.75
N GLN A 174 -11.42 -2.42 4.08
CA GLN A 174 -10.39 -1.67 4.82
C GLN A 174 -10.28 -2.16 6.26
N CYS A 175 -11.40 -2.46 6.92
CA CYS A 175 -11.44 -3.03 8.26
C CYS A 175 -10.79 -4.43 8.28
N GLN A 176 -11.10 -5.28 7.30
CA GLN A 176 -10.48 -6.61 7.18
C GLN A 176 -8.97 -6.50 6.91
N ALA A 177 -8.54 -5.58 6.05
CA ALA A 177 -7.12 -5.32 5.82
C ALA A 177 -6.40 -4.85 7.10
N ALA A 178 -7.06 -4.01 7.92
CA ALA A 178 -6.54 -3.59 9.21
C ALA A 178 -6.43 -4.74 10.22
N LEU A 179 -7.38 -5.67 10.23
CA LEU A 179 -7.28 -6.89 11.06
C LEU A 179 -6.11 -7.77 10.63
N ARG A 180 -5.95 -8.04 9.33
CA ARG A 180 -4.79 -8.78 8.80
C ARG A 180 -3.47 -8.06 9.12
N LEU A 181 -3.46 -6.73 9.13
CA LEU A 181 -2.28 -5.94 9.52
C LEU A 181 -1.91 -6.15 11.00
N ILE A 182 -2.91 -6.19 11.89
CA ILE A 182 -2.71 -6.50 13.32
C ILE A 182 -2.12 -7.90 13.49
N GLU A 183 -2.65 -8.90 12.78
CA GLU A 183 -2.10 -10.27 12.81
C GLU A 183 -0.64 -10.30 12.33
N THR A 184 -0.35 -9.59 11.25
CA THR A 184 1.01 -9.50 10.68
C THR A 184 1.98 -8.82 11.66
N TRP A 185 1.55 -7.76 12.35
CA TRP A 185 2.34 -7.17 13.43
C TRP A 185 2.53 -8.12 14.62
N GLY A 186 1.55 -8.98 14.91
CA GLY A 186 1.69 -10.05 15.90
C GLY A 186 2.79 -11.04 15.52
N LYS A 187 2.84 -11.47 14.26
CA LYS A 187 3.93 -12.31 13.73
C LYS A 187 5.29 -11.60 13.79
N LEU A 188 5.37 -10.33 13.40
CA LEU A 188 6.61 -9.54 13.52
C LEU A 188 7.07 -9.44 14.97
N ARG A 189 6.14 -9.21 15.91
CA ARG A 189 6.46 -9.20 17.34
C ARG A 189 7.13 -10.50 17.76
N GLN A 190 6.54 -11.64 17.40
CA GLN A 190 7.10 -12.96 17.72
C GLN A 190 8.49 -13.16 17.10
N VAL A 191 8.65 -12.84 15.81
CA VAL A 191 9.96 -12.93 15.14
C VAL A 191 11.00 -12.06 15.86
N TYR A 192 10.64 -10.85 16.30
CA TYR A 192 11.56 -10.01 17.07
C TYR A 192 11.88 -10.55 18.45
N GLU A 193 10.94 -11.18 19.15
CA GLU A 193 11.18 -11.89 20.40
C GLU A 193 12.17 -13.04 20.18
N ASP A 194 11.96 -13.86 19.14
CA ASP A 194 12.81 -15.00 18.80
C ASP A 194 14.23 -14.57 18.39
N MET A 195 14.38 -13.36 17.82
CA MET A 195 15.67 -12.74 17.51
C MET A 195 16.32 -12.04 18.72
N GLY A 196 15.67 -11.98 19.89
CA GLY A 196 16.16 -11.25 21.06
C GLY A 196 16.05 -9.72 20.97
N LYS A 197 15.29 -9.19 20.00
CA LYS A 197 15.07 -7.76 19.75
C LYS A 197 13.85 -7.24 20.55
N ALA A 198 13.92 -7.30 21.88
CA ALA A 198 12.81 -6.99 22.78
C ALA A 198 12.20 -5.58 22.58
N ASP A 199 13.03 -4.56 22.29
CA ASP A 199 12.54 -3.20 22.04
C ASP A 199 11.64 -3.10 20.81
N MET A 200 11.97 -3.84 19.75
CA MET A 200 11.16 -3.90 18.54
C MET A 200 9.85 -4.63 18.80
N ALA A 201 9.89 -5.76 19.51
CA ALA A 201 8.69 -6.48 19.93
C ALA A 201 7.74 -5.58 20.74
N ASN A 202 8.26 -4.86 21.73
CA ASN A 202 7.48 -3.91 22.53
C ASN A 202 6.87 -2.78 21.69
N ASN A 203 7.55 -2.33 20.62
CA ASN A 203 6.98 -1.35 19.69
C ASN A 203 5.73 -1.90 18.99
N PHE A 204 5.79 -3.14 18.52
CA PHE A 204 4.65 -3.78 17.84
C PHE A 204 3.48 -4.04 18.79
N THR A 205 3.72 -4.40 20.06
CA THR A 205 2.66 -4.47 21.09
C THR A 205 1.87 -3.16 21.17
N LYS A 206 2.57 -2.02 21.28
CA LYS A 206 1.94 -0.69 21.33
C LYS A 206 1.20 -0.35 20.04
N ARG A 207 1.73 -0.73 18.86
CA ARG A 207 1.07 -0.51 17.57
C ARG A 207 -0.22 -1.32 17.44
N ILE A 208 -0.19 -2.59 17.83
CA ILE A 208 -1.35 -3.49 17.81
C ILE A 208 -2.46 -2.93 18.67
N GLU A 209 -2.16 -2.58 19.93
CA GLU A 209 -3.15 -2.01 20.85
C GLU A 209 -3.77 -0.73 20.30
N LYS A 210 -2.94 0.17 19.74
CA LYS A 210 -3.42 1.43 19.14
C LYS A 210 -4.35 1.20 17.95
N MET A 211 -4.11 0.18 17.14
CA MET A 211 -4.94 -0.13 15.98
C MET A 211 -6.22 -0.84 16.36
N ARG A 212 -6.19 -1.74 17.35
CA ARG A 212 -7.40 -2.38 17.91
C ARG A 212 -8.37 -1.34 18.45
N LYS A 213 -7.90 -0.39 19.28
CA LYS A 213 -8.74 0.72 19.77
C LYS A 213 -9.39 1.52 18.64
N ARG A 214 -8.64 1.81 17.56
CA ARG A 214 -9.22 2.50 16.39
C ARG A 214 -10.30 1.68 15.68
N LEU A 215 -10.12 0.36 15.59
CA LEU A 215 -11.12 -0.51 14.97
C LEU A 215 -12.36 -0.62 15.84
N GLU A 216 -12.21 -0.68 17.16
CA GLU A 216 -13.32 -0.66 18.13
C GLU A 216 -14.12 0.65 18.05
N ASP A 217 -13.45 1.80 17.98
CA ASP A 217 -14.09 3.12 17.83
C ASP A 217 -14.95 3.23 16.56
N VAL A 218 -14.55 2.50 15.51
CA VAL A 218 -15.19 2.54 14.18
C VAL A 218 -16.25 1.43 14.04
N HIS A 219 -16.02 0.28 14.66
CA HIS A 219 -16.91 -0.88 14.63
C HIS A 219 -16.98 -1.53 16.03
N PRO A 220 -17.87 -1.02 16.92
CA PRO A 220 -18.02 -1.57 18.28
C PRO A 220 -18.55 -3.01 18.33
N LYS A 221 -18.77 -3.68 17.19
CA LYS A 221 -19.27 -5.07 17.09
C LYS A 221 -18.20 -6.11 16.73
N MET A 222 -16.92 -5.75 16.59
CA MET A 222 -15.85 -6.71 16.23
C MET A 222 -15.32 -7.58 17.40
N GLU A 223 -15.79 -7.37 18.64
CA GLU A 223 -15.31 -8.11 19.82
C GLU A 223 -15.54 -9.65 19.77
N GLN A 224 -16.34 -10.18 18.85
CA GLN A 224 -16.69 -11.62 18.89
C GLN A 224 -15.72 -12.57 18.14
N VAL A 225 -14.65 -12.10 17.48
CA VAL A 225 -13.80 -13.00 16.67
C VAL A 225 -12.44 -13.34 17.31
N GLN A 226 -12.01 -12.64 18.37
CA GLN A 226 -10.70 -12.90 19.01
C GLN A 226 -10.76 -13.60 20.38
N GLY A 227 -11.91 -14.13 20.77
CA GLY A 227 -12.12 -14.82 22.05
C GLY A 227 -12.03 -16.35 22.04
N ASN A 228 -11.89 -17.01 20.89
CA ASN A 228 -11.80 -18.48 20.82
C ASN A 228 -10.53 -18.93 20.08
N LYS A 229 -9.44 -19.10 20.83
CA LYS A 229 -8.46 -20.18 20.67
C LYS A 229 -7.49 -20.20 21.84
#